data_AF-A0A917BSF6-F1
#
_entry.id   AF-A0A917BSF6-F1
#
_cell.length_a   1.000
_cell.length_b   1.000
_cell.length_c   1.000
_cell.angle_alpha   90.00
_cell.angle_beta   90.00
_cell.angle_gamma   90.00
#
_symmetry.space_group_name_H-M   'P 1'
#
loop_
_entity.id
_entity.type
_entity.pdbx_description
1 polymer ?
#
loop_
_entity_poly.entity_id
_entity_poly.type
_entity_poly.pdbx_seq_one_letter_code
_entity_poly.pdbx_strand_id
1 'polypeptide(L)'
;MTQWSEKEDGTGGFGGVVSLSVGADRLTETGRVATGPGKSAWGEGPMRTLVIGDDLWALDYQGLSRFDLATLEGGWAVDLP
;
A
#
# COMPACT_ATOMS: atom_id res chain seq x y z
N MET A 1 8.76 13.03 8.82
CA MET A 1 7.50 12.29 8.97
C MET A 1 6.37 13.24 8.66
N THR A 2 5.61 12.95 7.60
CA THR A 2 4.56 13.84 7.08
C THR A 2 3.22 13.40 7.68
N GLN A 3 2.40 14.35 8.08
CA GLN A 3 1.03 14.06 8.49
C GLN A 3 0.29 13.45 7.29
N TRP A 4 -0.36 12.31 7.50
CA TRP A 4 -1.12 11.68 6.43
C TRP A 4 -2.44 12.41 6.18
N SER A 5 -2.87 12.46 4.92
CA SER A 5 -4.09 13.11 4.46
C SER A 5 -4.74 12.31 3.31
N GLU A 6 -5.94 11.80 3.56
CA GLU A 6 -6.74 11.10 2.53
C GLU A 6 -6.96 11.96 1.27
N LYS A 7 -7.12 13.28 1.45
CA LYS A 7 -7.40 14.21 0.35
C LYS A 7 -6.25 14.26 -0.66
N GLU A 8 -5.02 14.21 -0.19
CA GLU A 8 -3.84 14.29 -1.06
C GLU A 8 -3.74 13.02 -1.94
N ASP A 9 -3.92 11.85 -1.33
CA ASP A 9 -3.90 10.57 -2.03
C ASP A 9 -5.10 10.41 -2.98
N GLY A 10 -6.28 10.91 -2.59
CA GLY A 10 -7.49 10.88 -3.43
C GLY A 10 -7.41 11.75 -4.68
N THR A 11 -6.74 12.90 -4.62
CA THR A 11 -6.52 13.75 -5.81
C THR A 11 -5.41 13.26 -6.73
N GLY A 12 -4.43 12.52 -6.19
CA GLY A 12 -3.30 11.96 -6.95
C GLY A 12 -3.56 10.56 -7.51
N GLY A 13 -4.62 9.88 -7.08
CA GLY A 13 -4.97 8.52 -7.53
C GLY A 13 -3.98 7.47 -7.07
N PHE A 14 -3.57 7.52 -5.79
CA PHE A 14 -2.60 6.56 -5.27
C PHE A 14 -3.18 5.14 -5.20
N GLY A 15 -2.60 4.23 -5.98
CA GLY A 15 -2.93 2.80 -6.00
C GLY A 15 -1.92 1.97 -5.22
N GLY A 16 -2.15 1.81 -3.92
CA GLY A 16 -1.25 1.02 -3.08
C GLY A 16 -1.61 0.98 -1.59
N VAL A 17 -0.61 0.67 -0.77
CA VAL A 17 -0.75 0.58 0.69
C VAL A 17 0.09 1.66 1.36
N VAL A 18 -0.49 2.30 2.38
CA VAL A 18 0.21 3.22 3.30
C VAL A 18 0.32 2.59 4.69
N SER A 19 1.49 2.72 5.30
CA SER A 19 1.74 2.41 6.71
C SER A 19 1.68 3.70 7.51
N LEU A 20 0.87 3.70 8.57
CA LEU A 20 0.63 4.87 9.41
C LEU A 20 0.99 4.55 10.86
N SER A 21 1.69 5.48 11.51
CA SER A 21 1.78 5.52 12.96
C SER A 21 0.59 6.26 13.54
N VAL A 22 -0.02 5.68 14.57
CA VAL A 22 -1.18 6.24 15.28
C VAL A 22 -0.69 6.98 16.52
N GLY A 23 -0.76 8.31 16.48
CA GLY A 23 -0.53 9.18 17.63
C GLY A 23 -1.80 9.47 18.42
N ALA A 24 -1.68 10.31 19.47
CA ALA A 24 -2.81 10.70 20.29
C ALA A 24 -3.87 11.54 19.53
N ASP A 25 -3.45 12.32 18.54
CA ASP A 25 -4.29 13.29 17.83
C ASP A 25 -4.13 13.25 16.30
N ARG A 26 -3.21 12.43 15.77
CA ARG A 26 -2.91 12.41 14.34
C ARG A 26 -2.36 11.08 13.85
N LEU A 27 -2.57 10.83 12.56
CA LEU A 27 -1.92 9.78 11.80
C LEU A 27 -0.71 10.35 11.09
N THR A 28 0.41 9.65 11.18
CA THR A 28 1.67 10.04 10.54
C THR A 28 2.11 8.94 9.59
N GLU A 29 2.39 9.28 8.34
CA GLU A 29 2.88 8.28 7.41
C GLU A 29 4.29 7.83 7.76
N THR A 30 4.47 6.51 7.85
CA THR A 30 5.76 5.87 8.11
C THR A 30 6.31 5.11 6.92
N GLY A 31 5.47 4.80 5.93
CA GLY A 31 5.89 4.22 4.66
C GLY A 31 4.72 4.10 3.69
N ARG A 32 5.02 3.93 2.40
CA ARG A 32 4.03 3.64 1.37
C ARG A 32 4.64 2.80 0.26
N VAL A 33 3.82 1.95 -0.36
CA VAL A 33 4.23 1.13 -1.49
C VAL A 33 3.10 1.04 -2.51
N ALA A 34 3.44 1.26 -3.78
CA ALA A 34 2.51 1.09 -4.89
C ALA A 34 2.34 -0.39 -5.24
N THR A 35 1.12 -0.80 -5.54
CA THR A 35 0.81 -2.19 -5.94
C THR A 35 0.58 -2.33 -7.45
N GLY A 36 0.44 -1.21 -8.16
CA GLY A 36 0.28 -1.20 -9.61
C GLY A 36 1.49 -1.76 -10.38
N PRO A 37 1.33 -2.05 -11.67
CA PRO A 37 2.33 -2.73 -12.49
C PRO A 37 3.56 -1.86 -12.62
N GLY A 38 4.75 -2.48 -12.56
CA GLY A 38 6.01 -1.73 -12.62
C GLY A 38 6.20 -0.70 -11.50
N LYS A 39 5.49 -0.87 -10.36
CA LYS A 39 5.46 0.09 -9.24
C LYS A 39 4.86 1.45 -9.60
N SER A 40 3.94 1.49 -10.58
CA SER A 40 3.17 2.70 -10.86
C SER A 40 2.35 3.09 -9.62
N ALA A 41 2.61 4.29 -9.10
CA ALA A 41 1.85 4.85 -7.97
C ALA A 41 0.43 5.27 -8.36
N TRP A 42 0.15 5.44 -9.65
CA TRP A 42 -1.17 5.82 -10.15
C TRP A 42 -1.99 4.57 -10.46
N GLY A 43 -3.20 4.49 -9.90
CA GLY A 43 -4.13 3.39 -10.14
C GLY A 43 -5.19 3.24 -9.05
N GLU A 44 -5.99 2.18 -9.15
CA GLU A 44 -6.90 1.81 -8.07
C GLU A 44 -6.14 1.24 -6.87
N GLY A 45 -6.63 1.52 -5.67
CA GLY A 45 -6.10 0.91 -4.46
C GLY A 45 -6.38 -0.60 -4.41
N PRO A 46 -5.62 -1.35 -3.60
CA PRO A 46 -5.87 -2.77 -3.39
C PRO A 46 -7.33 -3.03 -2.96
N MET A 47 -7.95 -4.04 -3.56
CA MET A 47 -9.29 -4.48 -3.19
C MET A 47 -9.29 -5.15 -1.83
N ARG A 48 -8.22 -5.88 -1.49
CA ARG A 48 -8.05 -6.56 -0.20
C ARG A 48 -6.62 -6.45 0.27
N THR A 49 -6.47 -6.30 1.58
CA THR A 49 -5.18 -6.29 2.27
C THR A 49 -5.22 -7.31 3.39
N LEU A 50 -4.24 -8.21 3.46
CA LEU A 50 -4.12 -9.23 4.50
C LEU A 50 -2.74 -9.17 5.14
N VAL A 51 -2.67 -9.44 6.44
CA VAL A 51 -1.41 -9.60 7.18
C VAL A 51 -1.31 -11.04 7.65
N ILE A 52 -0.23 -11.74 7.26
CA ILE A 52 0.01 -13.14 7.62
C ILE A 52 1.45 -13.26 8.12
N GLY A 53 1.60 -13.42 9.44
CA GLY A 53 2.93 -13.35 10.06
C GLY A 53 3.56 -11.98 9.79
N ASP A 54 4.76 -12.00 9.22
CA ASP A 54 5.54 -10.80 8.88
C ASP A 54 5.28 -10.30 7.46
N ASP A 55 4.29 -10.86 6.75
CA ASP A 55 3.98 -10.52 5.37
C ASP A 55 2.69 -9.71 5.24
N LEU A 56 2.76 -8.66 4.43
CA LEU A 56 1.63 -7.90 3.91
C LEU A 56 1.29 -8.40 2.51
N TRP A 57 0.04 -8.81 2.31
CA TRP A 57 -0.50 -9.24 1.02
C TRP A 57 -1.53 -8.22 0.54
N ALA A 58 -1.38 -7.75 -0.69
CA ALA A 58 -2.29 -6.79 -1.31
C ALA A 58 -2.81 -7.36 -2.63
N LEU A 59 -4.11 -7.60 -2.69
CA LEU A 59 -4.82 -8.06 -3.88
C LEU A 59 -5.48 -6.87 -4.56
N ASP A 60 -5.12 -6.62 -5.80
CA ASP A 60 -5.81 -5.68 -6.68
C ASP A 60 -6.43 -6.43 -7.88
N TYR A 61 -6.94 -5.68 -8.85
CA TYR A 61 -7.58 -6.25 -10.05
C TYR A 61 -6.58 -6.90 -11.02
N GLN A 62 -5.29 -6.62 -10.88
CA GLN A 62 -4.22 -7.08 -11.77
C GLN A 62 -3.44 -8.23 -11.17
N GLY A 63 -3.37 -8.32 -9.84
CA GLY A 63 -2.50 -9.30 -9.22
C GLY A 63 -2.55 -9.33 -7.71
N LEU A 64 -1.77 -10.25 -7.17
CA LEU A 64 -1.47 -10.36 -5.77
C LEU A 64 -0.02 -9.94 -5.55
N SER A 65 0.17 -8.90 -4.74
CA SER A 65 1.48 -8.45 -4.28
C SER A 65 1.76 -8.94 -2.86
N ARG A 66 3.04 -9.19 -2.57
CA ARG A 66 3.56 -9.51 -1.25
C ARG A 66 4.65 -8.51 -0.88
N PHE A 67 4.60 -8.00 0.34
CA PHE A 67 5.62 -7.15 0.93
C PHE A 67 5.97 -7.64 2.33
N ASP A 68 7.23 -7.43 2.72
CA ASP A 68 7.61 -7.51 4.13
C ASP A 68 6.89 -6.39 4.91
N LEU A 69 6.23 -6.74 6.03
CA LEU A 69 5.39 -5.81 6.77
C LEU A 69 6.19 -4.68 7.43
N ALA A 70 7.43 -4.96 7.85
CA ALA A 70 8.25 -4.00 8.58
C ALA A 70 8.90 -2.96 7.65
N THR A 71 9.29 -3.39 6.45
CA THR A 71 10.06 -2.58 5.49
C THR A 71 9.24 -2.13 4.28
N LEU A 72 8.10 -2.79 4.00
CA LEU A 72 7.33 -2.68 2.77
C LEU A 72 8.13 -3.06 1.51
N GLU A 73 9.25 -3.76 1.64
CA GLU A 73 10.00 -4.29 0.51
C GLU A 73 9.30 -5.52 -0.07
N GLY A 74 9.20 -5.57 -1.39
CA GLY A 74 8.52 -6.66 -2.09
C GLY A 74 8.03 -6.27 -3.47
N GLY A 75 6.96 -6.92 -3.91
CA GLY A 75 6.36 -6.71 -5.23
C GLY A 75 5.35 -7.79 -5.60
N TRP A 76 5.08 -7.91 -6.89
CA TRP A 76 4.13 -8.88 -7.42
C TRP A 76 4.55 -10.31 -7.11
N ALA A 77 3.61 -11.08 -6.55
CA ALA A 77 3.77 -12.50 -6.27
C ALA A 77 3.01 -13.34 -7.31
N VAL A 78 1.83 -12.88 -7.75
CA VAL A 78 1.00 -13.55 -8.76
C VAL A 78 0.37 -12.50 -9.67
N ASP A 79 0.44 -12.75 -10.98
CA ASP A 79 -0.27 -11.99 -12.01
C ASP A 79 -1.64 -12.64 -12.25
N LEU A 80 -2.72 -11.85 -12.26
CA LEU A 80 -4.06 -12.32 -12.55
C LEU A 80 -4.41 -12.01 -14.02
N PRO A 81 -4.91 -13.00 -14.79
CA PRO A 81 -5.20 -12.84 -16.21
C PRO A 81 -6.38 -11.91 -16.50
#